data_AF-A0A9W9VQA7-F1
#
_entry.id   AF-A0A9W9VQA7-F1
#
_cell.length_a   1.000
_cell.length_b   1.000
_cell.length_c   1.000
_cell.angle_alpha   90.00
_cell.angle_beta   90.00
_cell.angle_gamma   90.00
#
_symmetry.space_group_name_H-M   'P 1'
#
loop_
_entity.id
_entity.type
_entity.pdbx_description
1 polymer ?
#
loop_
_entity_poly.entity_id
_entity_poly.type
_entity_poly.pdbx_seq_one_letter_code
_entity_poly.pdbx_strand_id
1 'polypeptide(L)'
;MASIATLLASSTKLQNSAHRYEEQYDRQIRDLVASLHRSSSSNALNFAANDPTILDNFDPAADAITYLFLLRLQIQTLQEISPDKLPADLLPSGVLWTKCVHYLKNFNPIQVRYVGHEWRQLVELVTQAAQAASKPFLATQLIKDAMLRLDPSCAVFTSTHLLLVRLCLHAKAYACILPVLNKHICHFPGSTERFPHKSSPVLCANHESSLAFITNSSGLSAPLSSRDLSRYFLYGGMVYLALKKWSEASHFLELVMSMPTTGPVSMIMVEAYKKWVLVGLLETGKLRPSPTMVAPHVYKTYQSIARPYVNLAHTFELRDLSRLNAEIDAAKHIWRADNNTGLVSQVLESFTAHALAGIRSVFAALTVTELSEQTSSLPANTDAAESVIASLIMSGSVSATLVHTPGHSEGTMLRFPSAHPSSQLHELQVQGRLARESQTLEALIASVKKSNNDIGLGDEFIDHLQKSQTWNGSGTDYSVAEDESRFEVDEDIMGDQI
;
A
#
# COMPACT_ATOMS: atom_id res chain seq x y z
N MET A 1 47.78 -1.39 6.84
CA MET A 1 46.80 -2.45 6.58
C MET A 1 45.67 -2.30 7.58
N ALA A 2 44.41 -2.33 7.12
CA ALA A 2 43.28 -2.37 8.05
C ALA A 2 43.36 -3.69 8.84
N SER A 3 43.33 -3.60 10.17
CA SER A 3 43.22 -4.74 11.07
C SER A 3 41.87 -4.71 11.79
N ILE A 4 41.43 -5.85 12.33
CA ILE A 4 40.22 -5.93 13.16
C ILE A 4 40.26 -4.87 14.27
N ALA A 5 41.42 -4.68 14.92
CA ALA A 5 41.61 -3.67 15.96
C ALA A 5 41.39 -2.23 15.44
N THR A 6 41.80 -1.92 14.20
CA THR A 6 41.57 -0.58 13.62
C THR A 6 40.10 -0.34 13.27
N LEU A 7 39.37 -1.38 12.84
CA LEU A 7 37.94 -1.29 12.56
C LEU A 7 37.15 -1.10 13.87
N LEU A 8 37.47 -1.88 14.90
CA LEU A 8 36.90 -1.74 16.25
C LEU A 8 37.21 -0.35 16.85
N ALA A 9 38.43 0.14 16.71
CA ALA A 9 38.81 1.48 17.19
C ALA A 9 38.02 2.59 16.46
N SER A 10 37.77 2.43 15.16
CA SER A 10 37.00 3.39 14.38
C SER A 10 35.51 3.35 14.76
N SER A 11 34.97 2.16 14.98
CA SER A 11 33.57 1.96 15.40
C SER A 11 33.32 2.47 16.82
N THR A 12 34.22 2.17 17.77
CA THR A 12 34.14 2.68 19.15
C THR A 12 34.28 4.21 19.21
N LYS A 13 35.14 4.81 18.37
CA LYS A 13 35.22 6.27 18.23
C LYS A 13 33.89 6.87 17.79
N LEU A 14 33.20 6.21 16.85
CA LEU A 14 31.89 6.63 16.37
C LEU A 14 30.79 6.48 17.44
N GLN A 15 30.79 5.38 18.19
CA GLN A 15 29.85 5.16 19.29
C GLN A 15 29.97 6.25 20.36
N ASN A 16 31.20 6.66 20.70
CA ASN A 16 31.47 7.68 21.71
C ASN A 16 30.98 9.09 21.32
N SER A 17 30.81 9.37 20.03
CA SER A 17 30.37 10.67 19.52
C SER A 17 28.86 10.77 19.27
N ALA A 18 28.14 9.65 19.27
CA ALA A 18 26.71 9.55 18.98
C ALA A 18 25.80 10.43 19.86
N HIS A 19 26.28 10.87 21.03
CA HIS A 19 25.49 11.63 22.01
C HIS A 19 26.02 13.04 22.30
N ARG A 20 27.11 13.47 21.67
CA ARG A 20 27.81 14.71 22.09
C ARG A 20 27.56 15.89 21.15
N TYR A 21 27.66 15.70 19.83
CA TYR A 21 27.43 16.76 18.82
C TYR A 21 27.05 16.17 17.45
N GLU A 22 25.88 16.53 16.91
CA GLU A 22 25.35 15.99 15.64
C GLU A 22 26.28 16.24 14.43
N GLU A 23 26.84 17.45 14.29
CA GLU A 23 27.76 17.77 13.18
C GLU A 23 29.09 17.01 13.26
N GLN A 24 29.57 16.73 14.47
CA GLN A 24 30.78 15.95 14.67
C GLN A 24 30.53 14.48 14.35
N TYR A 25 29.37 13.97 14.76
CA TYR A 25 28.93 12.62 14.46
C TYR A 25 28.71 12.43 12.96
N ASP A 26 28.04 13.35 12.27
CA ASP A 26 27.84 13.33 10.81
C ASP A 26 29.18 13.27 10.06
N ARG A 27 30.14 14.14 10.42
CA ARG A 27 31.49 14.12 9.85
C ARG A 27 32.19 12.78 10.06
N GLN A 28 32.15 12.25 11.29
CA GLN A 28 32.80 10.98 11.60
C GLN A 28 32.18 9.79 10.87
N ILE A 29 30.84 9.75 10.71
CA ILE A 29 30.19 8.70 9.91
C ILE A 29 30.64 8.79 8.46
N ARG A 30 30.62 9.98 7.86
CA ARG A 30 31.03 10.18 6.46
C ARG A 30 32.48 9.76 6.24
N ASP A 31 33.37 10.14 7.16
CA ASP A 31 34.78 9.74 7.12
C ASP A 31 34.94 8.22 7.22
N LEU A 32 34.18 7.56 8.11
CA LEU A 32 34.17 6.10 8.24
C LEU A 32 33.69 5.44 6.95
N VAL A 33 32.55 5.86 6.40
CA VAL A 33 31.99 5.32 5.16
C VAL A 33 32.98 5.50 4.00
N ALA A 34 33.57 6.68 3.85
CA ALA A 34 34.59 6.93 2.83
C ALA A 34 35.86 6.07 3.03
N SER A 35 36.26 5.83 4.28
CA SER A 35 37.39 4.95 4.59
C SER A 35 37.10 3.48 4.24
N LEU A 36 35.88 3.01 4.51
CA LEU A 36 35.45 1.64 4.22
C LEU A 36 35.31 1.42 2.72
N HIS A 37 34.72 2.35 1.97
CA HIS A 37 34.72 2.27 0.50
C HIS A 37 36.12 2.20 -0.08
N ARG A 38 37.05 3.05 0.38
CA ARG A 38 38.46 2.98 -0.05
C ARG A 38 39.12 1.65 0.31
N SER A 39 38.81 1.10 1.49
CA SER A 39 39.37 -0.16 1.97
C SER A 39 38.83 -1.37 1.22
N SER A 40 37.55 -1.36 0.83
CA SER A 40 36.95 -2.36 -0.05
C SER A 40 37.56 -2.32 -1.45
N SER A 41 37.72 -1.13 -2.05
CA SER A 41 38.31 -1.00 -3.39
C SER A 41 39.80 -1.37 -3.46
N SER A 42 40.52 -1.26 -2.34
CA SER A 42 41.95 -1.58 -2.24
C SER A 42 42.24 -3.00 -1.75
N ASN A 43 41.22 -3.86 -1.64
CA ASN A 43 41.34 -5.23 -1.13
C ASN A 43 41.95 -5.32 0.29
N ALA A 44 41.98 -4.20 1.03
CA ALA A 44 42.57 -4.13 2.36
C ALA A 44 41.75 -4.90 3.42
N LEU A 45 40.50 -5.22 3.10
CA LEU A 45 39.58 -5.98 3.94
C LEU A 45 39.58 -7.49 3.63
N ASN A 46 40.42 -7.98 2.69
CA ASN A 46 40.42 -9.39 2.27
C ASN A 46 40.73 -10.37 3.40
N PHE A 47 41.40 -9.93 4.47
CA PHE A 47 41.58 -10.75 5.68
C PHE A 47 40.23 -11.18 6.27
N ALA A 48 39.16 -10.40 6.04
CA ALA A 48 37.83 -10.67 6.56
C ALA A 48 36.92 -11.49 5.63
N ALA A 49 37.36 -11.71 4.39
CA ALA A 49 36.54 -12.35 3.36
C ALA A 49 36.27 -13.84 3.64
N ASN A 50 37.25 -14.55 4.21
CA ASN A 50 37.21 -16.01 4.39
C ASN A 50 36.98 -16.45 5.85
N ASP A 51 36.99 -15.53 6.81
CA ASP A 51 36.81 -15.87 8.23
C ASP A 51 35.37 -15.52 8.68
N PRO A 52 34.50 -16.52 8.84
CA PRO A 52 33.10 -16.31 9.21
C PRO A 52 32.93 -15.77 10.64
N THR A 53 33.94 -15.90 11.50
CA THR A 53 33.89 -15.47 12.91
C THR A 53 34.13 -13.98 13.09
N ILE A 54 34.62 -13.29 12.05
CA ILE A 54 34.92 -11.86 12.16
C ILE A 54 33.68 -11.02 12.46
N LEU A 55 32.53 -11.40 11.90
CA LEU A 55 31.27 -10.72 12.16
C LEU A 55 30.81 -10.88 13.62
N ASP A 56 31.26 -11.89 14.36
CA ASP A 56 30.93 -12.06 15.78
C ASP A 56 31.56 -11.00 16.67
N ASN A 57 32.57 -10.28 16.17
CA ASN A 57 33.24 -9.20 16.91
C ASN A 57 32.52 -7.85 16.81
N PHE A 58 31.46 -7.75 16.01
CA PHE A 58 30.75 -6.49 15.74
C PHE A 58 29.26 -6.65 16.07
N ASP A 59 28.70 -5.66 16.77
CA ASP A 59 27.27 -5.63 17.04
C ASP A 59 26.53 -4.97 15.86
N PRO A 60 25.54 -5.63 15.21
CA PRO A 60 24.77 -4.98 14.15
C PRO A 60 24.06 -3.69 14.56
N ALA A 61 23.74 -3.50 15.83
CA ALA A 61 23.11 -2.27 16.32
C ALA A 61 24.15 -1.15 16.48
N ALA A 62 25.26 -1.42 17.19
CA ALA A 62 26.27 -0.39 17.46
C ALA A 62 27.22 -0.13 16.28
N ASP A 63 27.56 -1.17 15.53
CA ASP A 63 28.57 -1.20 14.45
C ASP A 63 27.94 -1.43 13.07
N ALA A 64 26.71 -0.98 12.86
CA ALA A 64 25.89 -1.31 11.69
C ALA A 64 26.63 -1.11 10.36
N ILE A 65 27.34 0.01 10.21
CA ILE A 65 28.11 0.32 8.99
C ILE A 65 29.21 -0.71 8.77
N THR A 66 30.10 -0.88 9.74
CA THR A 66 31.24 -1.81 9.64
C THR A 66 30.75 -3.24 9.42
N TYR A 67 29.75 -3.67 10.17
CA TYR A 67 29.13 -4.99 10.04
C TYR A 67 28.59 -5.20 8.61
N LEU A 68 27.85 -4.23 8.06
CA LEU A 68 27.28 -4.32 6.71
C LEU A 68 28.36 -4.45 5.62
N PHE A 69 29.44 -3.68 5.72
CA PHE A 69 30.54 -3.74 4.75
C PHE A 69 31.26 -5.10 4.80
N LEU A 70 31.55 -5.60 6.00
CA LEU A 70 32.19 -6.90 6.18
C LEU A 70 31.28 -8.04 5.72
N LEU A 71 29.99 -7.98 6.05
CA LEU A 71 29.00 -8.95 5.60
C LEU A 71 28.93 -8.97 4.07
N ARG A 72 28.80 -7.81 3.42
CA ARG A 72 28.76 -7.72 1.96
C ARG A 72 30.03 -8.25 1.31
N LEU A 73 31.20 -8.00 1.91
CA LEU A 73 32.47 -8.55 1.40
C LEU A 73 32.47 -10.08 1.43
N GLN A 74 32.09 -10.69 2.56
CA GLN A 74 31.99 -12.16 2.66
C GLN A 74 31.02 -12.75 1.65
N ILE A 75 29.87 -12.09 1.45
CA ILE A 75 28.88 -12.48 0.44
C ILE A 75 29.48 -12.42 -0.96
N GLN A 76 30.13 -11.31 -1.31
CA GLN A 76 30.75 -11.11 -2.63
C GLN A 76 31.83 -12.14 -2.91
N THR A 77 32.74 -12.36 -1.96
CA THR A 77 33.80 -13.37 -2.09
C THR A 77 33.22 -14.78 -2.26
N LEU A 78 32.16 -15.13 -1.53
CA LEU A 78 31.51 -16.43 -1.68
C LEU A 78 30.85 -16.58 -3.07
N GLN A 79 30.26 -15.51 -3.60
CA GLN A 79 29.66 -15.50 -4.94
C GLN A 79 30.71 -15.57 -6.06
N GLU A 80 31.91 -15.05 -5.85
CA GLU A 80 33.03 -15.15 -6.80
C GLU A 80 33.65 -16.55 -6.85
N ILE A 81 33.72 -17.23 -5.70
CA ILE A 81 34.30 -18.57 -5.58
C ILE A 81 33.32 -19.65 -6.07
N SER A 82 32.02 -19.45 -5.87
CA SER A 82 31.01 -20.46 -6.16
C SER A 82 30.57 -20.42 -7.63
N PRO A 83 30.30 -21.58 -8.26
CA PRO A 83 29.76 -21.62 -9.63
C PRO A 83 28.31 -21.10 -9.69
N ASP A 84 27.57 -21.23 -8.59
CA ASP A 84 26.20 -20.72 -8.45
C ASP A 84 26.19 -19.28 -7.95
N LYS A 85 25.32 -18.44 -8.53
CA LYS A 85 25.13 -17.04 -8.10
C LYS A 85 24.57 -16.91 -6.67
N LEU A 86 23.90 -17.96 -6.17
CA LEU A 86 23.31 -18.04 -4.83
C LEU A 86 23.79 -19.30 -4.10
N PRO A 87 25.00 -19.25 -3.52
CA PRO A 87 25.57 -20.31 -2.68
C PRO A 87 24.64 -20.77 -1.54
N ALA A 88 24.81 -22.03 -1.10
CA ALA A 88 24.00 -22.63 -0.03
C ALA A 88 24.01 -21.82 1.29
N ASP A 89 25.13 -21.19 1.64
CA ASP A 89 25.25 -20.38 2.87
C ASP A 89 24.40 -19.10 2.86
N LEU A 90 24.02 -18.63 1.67
CA LEU A 90 23.13 -17.48 1.48
C LEU A 90 21.65 -17.88 1.47
N LEU A 91 21.34 -19.16 1.26
CA LEU A 91 19.98 -19.64 1.28
C LEU A 91 19.45 -19.74 2.73
N PRO A 92 18.12 -19.76 2.93
CA PRO A 92 17.54 -19.97 4.25
C PRO A 92 18.08 -21.25 4.91
N SER A 93 18.59 -21.11 6.13
CA SER A 93 19.35 -22.10 6.95
C SER A 93 20.87 -22.06 6.79
N GLY A 94 21.41 -21.24 5.88
CA GLY A 94 22.84 -20.98 5.76
C GLY A 94 23.39 -20.05 6.85
N VAL A 95 24.72 -20.08 7.02
CA VAL A 95 25.41 -19.27 8.04
C VAL A 95 25.29 -17.78 7.71
N LEU A 96 25.59 -17.38 6.47
CA LEU A 96 25.48 -15.98 6.03
C LEU A 96 24.03 -15.50 6.02
N TRP A 97 23.07 -16.35 5.65
CA TRP A 97 21.64 -16.03 5.81
C TRP A 97 21.32 -15.63 7.26
N THR A 98 21.79 -16.38 8.24
CA THR A 98 21.57 -16.08 9.67
C THR A 98 22.17 -14.73 10.04
N LYS A 99 23.36 -14.40 9.51
CA LYS A 99 24.00 -13.08 9.69
C LYS A 99 23.21 -11.95 9.03
N CYS A 100 22.65 -12.16 7.84
CA CYS A 100 21.76 -11.21 7.17
C CYS A 100 20.49 -10.96 7.99
N VAL A 101 19.87 -12.02 8.49
CA VAL A 101 18.67 -11.94 9.36
C VAL A 101 19.00 -11.17 10.63
N HIS A 102 20.12 -11.49 11.28
CA HIS A 102 20.56 -10.83 12.51
C HIS A 102 20.79 -9.33 12.28
N TYR A 103 21.43 -8.97 11.17
CA TYR A 103 21.64 -7.56 10.79
C TYR A 103 20.33 -6.82 10.52
N LEU A 104 19.50 -7.33 9.61
CA LEU A 104 18.26 -6.67 9.20
C LEU A 104 17.24 -6.52 10.33
N LYS A 105 17.32 -7.36 11.38
CA LYS A 105 16.49 -7.21 12.59
C LYS A 105 16.98 -6.15 13.56
N ASN A 106 18.29 -5.87 13.61
CA ASN A 106 18.91 -5.13 14.72
C ASN A 106 19.62 -3.84 14.32
N PHE A 107 19.84 -3.59 13.03
CA PHE A 107 20.61 -2.44 12.56
C PHE A 107 20.16 -1.10 13.17
N ASN A 108 21.10 -0.18 13.32
CA ASN A 108 20.79 1.21 13.70
C ASN A 108 20.28 1.99 12.46
N PRO A 109 19.04 2.48 12.49
CA PRO A 109 18.45 3.16 11.33
C PRO A 109 19.18 4.46 10.98
N ILE A 110 19.75 5.18 11.96
CA ILE A 110 20.49 6.41 11.72
C ILE A 110 21.76 6.14 10.91
N GLN A 111 22.52 5.09 11.29
CA GLN A 111 23.73 4.70 10.57
C GLN A 111 23.40 4.26 9.13
N VAL A 112 22.31 3.52 8.93
CA VAL A 112 21.88 3.06 7.60
C VAL A 112 21.53 4.20 6.64
N ARG A 113 21.12 5.38 7.14
CA ARG A 113 20.89 6.57 6.29
C ARG A 113 22.11 6.98 5.47
N TYR A 114 23.32 6.62 5.92
CA TYR A 114 24.59 6.95 5.24
C TYR A 114 25.06 5.87 4.27
N VAL A 115 24.47 4.67 4.32
CA VAL A 115 24.87 3.47 3.54
C VAL A 115 23.65 2.83 2.88
N GLY A 116 22.77 3.69 2.35
CA GLY A 116 21.46 3.26 1.87
C GLY A 116 21.53 2.32 0.68
N HIS A 117 22.52 2.51 -0.19
CA HIS A 117 22.75 1.64 -1.35
C HIS A 117 23.16 0.23 -0.93
N GLU A 118 24.10 0.11 0.01
CA GLU A 118 24.60 -1.16 0.54
C GLU A 118 23.47 -1.91 1.27
N TRP A 119 22.66 -1.19 2.05
CA TRP A 119 21.52 -1.75 2.76
C TRP A 119 20.45 -2.26 1.79
N ARG A 120 20.10 -1.46 0.77
CA ARG A 120 19.12 -1.85 -0.24
C ARG A 120 19.56 -3.10 -1.00
N GLN A 121 20.83 -3.19 -1.39
CA GLN A 121 21.38 -4.38 -2.05
C GLN A 121 21.26 -5.63 -1.18
N LEU A 122 21.49 -5.52 0.13
CA LEU A 122 21.31 -6.64 1.06
C LEU A 122 19.84 -7.09 1.13
N VAL A 123 18.89 -6.15 1.18
CA VAL A 123 17.45 -6.46 1.14
C VAL A 123 17.07 -7.16 -0.15
N GLU A 124 17.55 -6.68 -1.30
CA GLU A 124 17.33 -7.28 -2.61
C GLU A 124 17.91 -8.70 -2.68
N LEU A 125 19.13 -8.92 -2.17
CA LEU A 125 19.78 -10.23 -2.12
C LEU A 125 19.02 -11.23 -1.25
N VAL A 126 18.63 -10.85 -0.03
CA VAL A 126 17.85 -11.69 0.90
C VAL A 126 16.52 -12.11 0.27
N THR A 127 15.90 -11.20 -0.48
CA THR A 127 14.68 -11.50 -1.25
C THR A 127 14.94 -12.57 -2.31
N GLN A 128 15.99 -12.38 -3.12
CA GLN A 128 16.36 -13.33 -4.17
C GLN A 128 16.71 -14.71 -3.61
N ALA A 129 17.47 -14.77 -2.52
CA ALA A 129 17.84 -16.02 -1.85
C ALA A 129 16.62 -16.77 -1.29
N ALA A 130 15.67 -16.06 -0.67
CA ALA A 130 14.44 -16.66 -0.17
C ALA A 130 13.54 -17.19 -1.29
N GLN A 131 13.48 -16.47 -2.42
CA GLN A 131 12.73 -16.90 -3.60
C GLN A 131 13.38 -18.12 -4.26
N ALA A 132 14.70 -18.14 -4.40
CA ALA A 132 15.44 -19.28 -4.96
C ALA A 132 15.24 -20.56 -4.12
N ALA A 133 15.17 -20.43 -2.80
CA ALA A 133 14.89 -21.55 -1.89
C ALA A 133 13.39 -21.90 -1.77
N SER A 134 12.50 -21.28 -2.55
CA SER A 134 11.04 -21.46 -2.45
C SER A 134 10.47 -21.20 -1.04
N LYS A 135 11.11 -20.31 -0.26
CA LYS A 135 10.69 -19.91 1.10
C LYS A 135 10.51 -18.38 1.20
N PRO A 136 9.69 -17.75 0.34
CA PRO A 136 9.54 -16.29 0.30
C PRO A 136 8.98 -15.70 1.61
N PHE A 137 8.18 -16.46 2.37
CA PHE A 137 7.61 -16.04 3.65
C PHE A 137 8.65 -15.56 4.67
N LEU A 138 9.82 -16.21 4.74
CA LEU A 138 10.88 -15.86 5.69
C LEU A 138 11.45 -14.46 5.42
N ALA A 139 11.57 -14.08 4.15
CA ALA A 139 12.02 -12.75 3.76
C ALA A 139 10.90 -11.70 3.93
N THR A 140 9.62 -12.05 3.74
CA THR A 140 8.51 -11.09 3.84
C THR A 140 8.46 -10.39 5.20
N GLN A 141 8.50 -11.17 6.30
CA GLN A 141 8.47 -10.61 7.65
C GLN A 141 9.71 -9.77 7.94
N LEU A 142 10.88 -10.29 7.58
CA LEU A 142 12.17 -9.65 7.80
C LEU A 142 12.27 -8.29 7.10
N ILE A 143 11.88 -8.22 5.83
CA ILE A 143 11.96 -7.00 5.02
C ILE A 143 10.94 -5.98 5.50
N LYS A 144 9.73 -6.42 5.84
CA LYS A 144 8.70 -5.57 6.44
C LYS A 144 9.21 -4.94 7.74
N ASP A 145 9.78 -5.73 8.65
CA ASP A 145 10.34 -5.23 9.91
C ASP A 145 11.53 -4.26 9.67
N ALA A 146 12.42 -4.59 8.73
CA ALA A 146 13.55 -3.75 8.37
C ALA A 146 13.12 -2.41 7.76
N MET A 147 12.10 -2.42 6.88
CA MET A 147 11.51 -1.20 6.31
C MET A 147 10.91 -0.32 7.41
N LEU A 148 10.11 -0.90 8.31
CA LEU A 148 9.46 -0.17 9.40
C LEU A 148 10.47 0.37 10.44
N ARG A 149 11.59 -0.33 10.64
CA ARG A 149 12.69 0.13 11.49
C ARG A 149 13.40 1.35 10.89
N LEU A 150 13.59 1.39 9.57
CA LEU A 150 14.24 2.51 8.88
C LEU A 150 13.31 3.72 8.74
N ASP A 151 12.08 3.47 8.27
CA ASP A 151 11.04 4.47 8.07
C ASP A 151 9.72 4.00 8.72
N PRO A 152 9.50 4.36 9.99
CA PRO A 152 8.25 4.06 10.70
C PRO A 152 7.02 4.71 10.06
N SER A 153 7.16 5.75 9.24
CA SER A 153 6.02 6.39 8.57
C SER A 153 5.63 5.70 7.27
N CYS A 154 6.59 5.06 6.59
CA CYS A 154 6.47 4.55 5.21
C CYS A 154 5.84 5.56 4.23
N ALA A 155 5.97 6.86 4.50
CA ALA A 155 5.31 7.91 3.73
C ALA A 155 6.04 8.22 2.41
N VAL A 156 7.31 7.82 2.30
CA VAL A 156 8.12 7.99 1.08
C VAL A 156 8.13 6.68 0.30
N PHE A 157 7.61 6.71 -0.93
CA PHE A 157 7.62 5.52 -1.78
C PHE A 157 9.04 5.15 -2.21
N THR A 158 9.40 3.88 -2.04
CA THR A 158 10.73 3.36 -2.41
C THR A 158 10.60 2.05 -3.17
N SER A 159 11.68 1.61 -3.83
CA SER A 159 11.72 0.33 -4.53
C SER A 159 11.46 -0.87 -3.61
N THR A 160 11.75 -0.75 -2.31
CA THR A 160 11.50 -1.81 -1.32
C THR A 160 10.00 -2.04 -1.07
N HIS A 161 9.14 -1.02 -1.24
CA HIS A 161 7.68 -1.17 -1.16
C HIS A 161 7.16 -2.12 -2.23
N LEU A 162 7.56 -1.90 -3.48
CA LEU A 162 7.18 -2.76 -4.61
C LEU A 162 7.74 -4.18 -4.46
N LEU A 163 8.99 -4.30 -3.98
CA LEU A 163 9.62 -5.57 -3.73
C LEU A 163 8.88 -6.36 -2.63
N LEU A 164 8.50 -5.71 -1.53
CA LEU A 164 7.79 -6.34 -0.42
C LEU A 164 6.40 -6.83 -0.82
N VAL A 165 5.61 -6.02 -1.54
CA VAL A 165 4.25 -6.43 -1.96
C VAL A 165 4.30 -7.60 -2.94
N ARG A 166 5.27 -7.61 -3.86
CA ARG A 166 5.47 -8.74 -4.77
C ARG A 166 5.84 -10.01 -4.01
N LEU A 167 6.78 -9.91 -3.07
CA LEU A 167 7.19 -11.04 -2.23
C LEU A 167 6.03 -11.58 -1.39
N CYS A 168 5.20 -10.69 -0.83
CA CYS A 168 4.00 -11.04 -0.08
C CYS A 168 2.99 -11.84 -0.92
N LEU A 169 2.72 -11.40 -2.16
CA LEU A 169 1.85 -12.11 -3.09
C LEU A 169 2.39 -13.52 -3.43
N HIS A 170 3.71 -13.65 -3.66
CA HIS A 170 4.33 -14.96 -3.89
C HIS A 170 4.26 -15.87 -2.66
N ALA A 171 4.45 -15.31 -1.46
CA ALA A 171 4.37 -16.04 -0.21
C ALA A 171 2.92 -16.37 0.23
N LYS A 172 1.91 -15.78 -0.44
CA LYS A 172 0.49 -15.81 -0.03
C LYS A 172 0.29 -15.34 1.42
N ALA A 173 1.13 -14.40 1.86
CA ALA A 173 1.22 -13.94 3.25
C ALA A 173 0.51 -12.60 3.46
N TYR A 174 -0.72 -12.47 2.98
CA TYR A 174 -1.41 -11.19 2.77
C TYR A 174 -1.54 -10.32 4.02
N ALA A 175 -1.79 -10.92 5.19
CA ALA A 175 -1.92 -10.19 6.45
C ALA A 175 -0.60 -9.56 6.92
N CYS A 176 0.54 -10.14 6.55
CA CYS A 176 1.87 -9.69 6.99
C CYS A 176 2.19 -8.26 6.56
N ILE A 177 1.75 -7.86 5.37
CA ILE A 177 2.15 -6.57 4.77
C ILE A 177 1.21 -5.41 5.16
N LEU A 178 0.07 -5.69 5.80
CA LEU A 178 -0.90 -4.67 6.20
C LEU A 178 -0.29 -3.48 6.98
N PRO A 179 0.70 -3.66 7.89
CA PRO A 179 1.32 -2.53 8.58
C PRO A 179 2.05 -1.54 7.64
N VAL A 180 2.37 -1.95 6.42
CA VAL A 180 2.96 -1.08 5.37
C VAL A 180 1.88 -0.61 4.40
N LEU A 181 1.00 -1.50 3.91
CA LEU A 181 -0.05 -1.13 2.94
C LEU A 181 -1.10 -0.17 3.52
N ASN A 182 -1.37 -0.21 4.82
CA ASN A 182 -2.33 0.68 5.46
C ASN A 182 -1.76 2.11 5.67
N LYS A 183 -0.48 2.35 5.34
CA LYS A 183 0.15 3.65 5.48
C LYS A 183 0.03 4.43 4.17
N HIS A 184 -0.16 5.74 4.30
CA HIS A 184 -0.30 6.63 3.15
C HIS A 184 1.05 6.99 2.57
N ILE A 185 1.21 6.73 1.28
CA ILE A 185 2.33 7.25 0.50
C ILE A 185 2.01 8.69 0.13
N CYS A 186 2.76 9.63 0.69
CA CYS A 186 2.57 11.06 0.46
C CYS A 186 3.69 11.65 -0.40
N HIS A 187 4.83 10.97 -0.51
CA HIS A 187 6.04 11.54 -1.08
C HIS A 187 6.83 10.55 -1.93
N PHE A 188 7.66 11.10 -2.82
CA PHE A 188 8.66 10.37 -3.59
C PHE A 188 10.06 10.85 -3.17
N PRO A 189 11.11 10.04 -3.36
CA PRO A 189 12.47 10.45 -3.07
C PRO A 189 12.80 11.71 -3.88
N GLY A 190 13.04 12.82 -3.17
CA GLY A 190 13.28 14.11 -3.78
C GLY A 190 14.71 14.25 -4.30
N SER A 191 14.91 15.15 -5.27
CA SER A 191 16.23 15.70 -5.56
C SER A 191 16.58 16.69 -4.45
N THR A 192 17.65 16.41 -3.71
CA THR A 192 18.17 17.24 -2.61
C THR A 192 18.59 18.66 -3.04
N GLU A 193 18.54 18.96 -4.34
CA GLU A 193 19.06 20.20 -4.92
C GLU A 193 18.14 21.41 -4.77
N ARG A 194 16.87 21.25 -4.34
CA ARG A 194 15.91 22.37 -4.32
C ARG A 194 16.12 23.37 -3.18
N PHE A 195 17.01 23.13 -2.22
CA PHE A 195 17.33 24.09 -1.16
C PHE A 195 18.83 24.07 -0.82
N PRO A 196 19.68 24.82 -1.53
CA PRO A 196 21.05 25.10 -1.10
C PRO A 196 21.05 26.16 0.00
N HIS A 197 20.19 26.04 1.01
CA HIS A 197 20.37 26.80 2.24
C HIS A 197 21.45 26.09 3.05
N LYS A 198 22.33 26.87 3.67
CA LYS A 198 23.44 26.44 4.56
C LYS A 198 22.98 25.65 5.82
N SER A 199 21.74 25.18 5.85
CA SER A 199 21.02 24.65 7.00
C SER A 199 20.17 23.42 6.65
N SER A 200 20.55 22.60 5.66
CA SER A 200 19.93 21.28 5.53
C SER A 200 20.34 20.45 6.76
N PRO A 201 19.39 19.91 7.55
CA PRO A 201 19.71 19.18 8.76
C PRO A 201 20.50 17.92 8.41
N VAL A 202 21.53 17.62 9.20
CA VAL A 202 22.40 16.45 9.01
C VAL A 202 21.60 15.14 9.05
N LEU A 203 22.04 14.10 8.33
CA LEU A 203 21.29 12.84 8.21
C LEU A 203 21.08 12.14 9.57
N CYS A 204 21.99 12.36 10.52
CA CYS A 204 21.90 11.81 11.87
C CYS A 204 20.95 12.54 12.81
N ALA A 205 20.43 13.71 12.42
CA ALA A 205 19.46 14.44 13.23
C ALA A 205 18.13 13.69 13.34
N ASN A 206 17.33 14.09 14.33
CA ASN A 206 15.94 13.67 14.44
C ASN A 206 15.09 14.44 13.43
N HIS A 207 14.64 13.75 12.40
CA HIS A 207 13.80 14.32 11.34
C HIS A 207 12.34 13.98 11.60
N GLU A 208 11.46 14.97 11.44
CA GLU A 208 10.00 14.77 11.50
C GLU A 208 9.48 13.95 10.31
N SER A 209 10.22 13.92 9.21
CA SER A 209 9.81 13.29 7.96
C SER A 209 10.96 12.56 7.29
N SER A 210 10.66 11.37 6.79
CA SER A 210 11.64 10.51 6.13
C SER A 210 12.17 11.07 4.81
N LEU A 211 11.53 12.10 4.24
CA LEU A 211 12.04 12.83 3.07
C LEU A 211 13.41 13.47 3.29
N ALA A 212 13.75 13.82 4.54
CA ALA A 212 15.02 14.44 4.85
C ALA A 212 16.23 13.52 4.58
N PHE A 213 16.01 12.19 4.58
CA PHE A 213 17.07 11.21 4.36
C PHE A 213 16.78 10.20 3.24
N ILE A 214 15.51 10.01 2.83
CA ILE A 214 15.15 9.20 1.66
C ILE A 214 15.09 10.10 0.43
N THR A 215 16.26 10.32 -0.17
CA THR A 215 16.45 11.16 -1.36
C THR A 215 16.94 10.33 -2.54
N ASN A 216 16.95 10.92 -3.74
CA ASN A 216 17.53 10.28 -4.94
C ASN A 216 19.01 9.90 -4.79
N SER A 217 19.77 10.65 -3.96
CA SER A 217 21.19 10.39 -3.71
C SER A 217 21.46 9.47 -2.51
N SER A 218 20.46 9.19 -1.67
CA SER A 218 20.61 8.35 -0.47
C SER A 218 20.92 6.88 -0.77
N GLY A 219 20.61 6.40 -1.98
CA GLY A 219 20.74 5.00 -2.36
C GLY A 219 19.68 4.06 -1.74
N LEU A 220 18.81 4.57 -0.85
CA LEU A 220 17.76 3.81 -0.15
C LEU A 220 16.63 3.32 -1.08
N SER A 221 16.50 3.92 -2.25
CA SER A 221 15.60 3.47 -3.31
C SER A 221 16.37 3.27 -4.61
N ALA A 222 16.00 2.26 -5.38
CA ALA A 222 16.32 2.21 -6.80
C ALA A 222 15.58 3.35 -7.54
N PRO A 223 16.02 3.73 -8.75
CA PRO A 223 15.26 4.63 -9.62
C PRO A 223 13.83 4.11 -9.80
N LEU A 224 12.86 5.00 -9.64
CA LEU A 224 11.44 4.67 -9.69
C LEU A 224 10.81 5.14 -11.00
N SER A 225 9.96 4.30 -11.58
CA SER A 225 9.10 4.69 -12.70
C SER A 225 7.64 4.81 -12.27
N SER A 226 6.83 5.56 -13.04
CA SER A 226 5.36 5.58 -12.87
C SER A 226 4.75 4.16 -12.95
N ARG A 227 5.37 3.28 -13.74
CA ARG A 227 4.97 1.87 -13.83
C ARG A 227 5.15 1.12 -12.52
N ASP A 228 6.19 1.43 -11.74
CA ASP A 228 6.46 0.78 -10.46
C ASP A 228 5.43 1.19 -9.41
N LEU A 229 5.02 2.45 -9.42
CA LEU A 229 3.91 2.93 -8.59
C LEU A 229 2.59 2.25 -8.95
N SER A 230 2.26 2.17 -10.24
CA SER A 230 1.06 1.48 -10.72
C SER A 230 1.05 0.00 -10.32
N ARG A 231 2.21 -0.68 -10.39
CA ARG A 231 2.34 -2.07 -9.94
C ARG A 231 2.16 -2.20 -8.44
N TYR A 232 2.72 -1.29 -7.66
CA TYR A 232 2.58 -1.32 -6.20
C TYR A 232 1.10 -1.25 -5.80
N PHE A 233 0.35 -0.28 -6.33
CA PHE A 233 -1.07 -0.15 -6.00
C PHE A 233 -1.92 -1.29 -6.56
N LEU A 234 -1.62 -1.81 -7.77
CA LEU A 234 -2.33 -2.99 -8.28
C LEU A 234 -2.10 -4.21 -7.36
N TYR A 235 -0.85 -4.47 -6.98
CA TYR A 235 -0.49 -5.59 -6.11
C TYR A 235 -1.04 -5.41 -4.69
N GLY A 236 -1.04 -4.19 -4.15
CA GLY A 236 -1.68 -3.88 -2.86
C GLY A 236 -3.19 -4.11 -2.92
N GLY A 237 -3.84 -3.69 -4.00
CA GLY A 237 -5.25 -4.00 -4.26
C GLY A 237 -5.50 -5.50 -4.26
N MET A 238 -4.65 -6.30 -4.92
CA MET A 238 -4.74 -7.77 -4.90
C MET A 238 -4.56 -8.38 -3.52
N VAL A 239 -3.70 -7.80 -2.66
CA VAL A 239 -3.57 -8.23 -1.26
C VAL A 239 -4.89 -7.97 -0.51
N TYR A 240 -5.49 -6.79 -0.67
CA TYR A 240 -6.78 -6.49 -0.06
C TYR A 240 -7.92 -7.37 -0.59
N LEU A 241 -7.94 -7.67 -1.89
CA LEU A 241 -8.88 -8.64 -2.49
C LEU A 241 -8.77 -10.02 -1.83
N ALA A 242 -7.55 -10.53 -1.66
CA ALA A 242 -7.32 -11.82 -1.04
C ALA A 242 -7.78 -11.85 0.43
N LEU A 243 -7.75 -10.70 1.10
CA LEU A 243 -8.23 -10.51 2.47
C LEU A 243 -9.72 -10.13 2.56
N LYS A 244 -10.43 -10.06 1.42
CA LYS A 244 -11.83 -9.62 1.32
C LYS A 244 -12.07 -8.21 1.92
N LYS A 245 -11.04 -7.36 1.87
CA LYS A 245 -11.09 -5.95 2.26
C LYS A 245 -11.47 -5.10 1.06
N TRP A 246 -12.76 -5.13 0.73
CA TRP A 246 -13.28 -4.61 -0.54
C TRP A 246 -13.09 -3.11 -0.71
N SER A 247 -13.33 -2.34 0.35
CA SER A 247 -13.20 -0.88 0.33
C SER A 247 -11.75 -0.45 0.05
N GLU A 248 -10.79 -1.00 0.78
CA GLU A 248 -9.36 -0.72 0.59
C GLU A 248 -8.86 -1.22 -0.78
N ALA A 249 -9.35 -2.37 -1.24
CA ALA A 249 -9.06 -2.88 -2.58
C ALA A 249 -9.56 -1.91 -3.66
N SER A 250 -10.82 -1.44 -3.57
CA SER A 250 -11.40 -0.48 -4.51
C SER A 250 -10.56 0.77 -4.58
N HIS A 251 -10.18 1.34 -3.43
CA HIS A 251 -9.36 2.54 -3.38
C HIS A 251 -8.01 2.35 -4.10
N PHE A 252 -7.30 1.25 -3.83
CA PHE A 252 -6.02 0.96 -4.49
C PHE A 252 -6.18 0.77 -6.01
N LEU A 253 -7.26 0.15 -6.46
CA LEU A 253 -7.53 -0.05 -7.89
C LEU A 253 -7.89 1.28 -8.59
N GLU A 254 -8.66 2.14 -7.93
CA GLU A 254 -9.00 3.49 -8.41
C GLU A 254 -7.76 4.38 -8.56
N LEU A 255 -6.80 4.29 -7.64
CA LEU A 255 -5.52 4.99 -7.76
C LEU A 255 -4.77 4.58 -9.03
N VAL A 256 -4.73 3.27 -9.35
CA VAL A 256 -4.10 2.79 -10.60
C VAL A 256 -4.85 3.30 -11.82
N MET A 257 -6.18 3.24 -11.80
CA MET A 257 -7.03 3.71 -12.90
C MET A 257 -6.87 5.22 -13.17
N SER A 258 -6.54 6.00 -12.14
CA SER A 258 -6.40 7.47 -12.18
C SER A 258 -4.99 7.94 -12.53
N MET A 259 -4.04 7.02 -12.76
CA MET A 259 -2.67 7.39 -13.14
C MET A 259 -2.66 8.19 -14.45
N PRO A 260 -1.87 9.27 -14.55
CA PRO A 260 -1.82 10.08 -15.76
C PRO A 260 -1.23 9.28 -16.93
N THR A 261 -1.89 9.35 -18.09
CA THR A 261 -1.43 8.71 -19.33
C THR A 261 -1.24 9.75 -20.42
N THR A 262 -0.02 9.85 -20.96
CA THR A 262 0.30 10.69 -22.12
C THR A 262 0.10 9.96 -23.46
N GLY A 263 -0.31 8.69 -23.42
CA GLY A 263 -0.48 7.82 -24.58
C GLY A 263 -1.53 6.72 -24.31
N PRO A 264 -1.43 5.53 -24.94
CA PRO A 264 -2.41 4.47 -24.73
C PRO A 264 -2.43 4.02 -23.26
N VAL A 265 -3.61 3.62 -22.81
CA VAL A 265 -3.81 3.03 -21.50
C VAL A 265 -2.90 1.81 -21.32
N SER A 266 -2.25 1.72 -20.14
CA SER A 266 -1.44 0.54 -19.83
C SER A 266 -2.31 -0.66 -19.43
N MET A 267 -1.88 -1.88 -19.77
CA MET A 267 -2.59 -3.10 -19.37
C MET A 267 -2.67 -3.30 -17.84
N ILE A 268 -1.80 -2.63 -17.07
CA ILE A 268 -1.88 -2.61 -15.59
C ILE A 268 -3.15 -1.88 -15.14
N MET A 269 -3.50 -0.78 -15.81
CA MET A 269 -4.71 0.00 -15.52
C MET A 269 -5.97 -0.74 -15.97
N VAL A 270 -5.92 -1.43 -17.11
CA VAL A 270 -7.01 -2.30 -17.57
C VAL A 270 -7.25 -3.41 -16.56
N GLU A 271 -6.19 -4.04 -16.05
CA GLU A 271 -6.32 -5.09 -15.02
C GLU A 271 -6.90 -4.55 -13.72
N ALA A 272 -6.53 -3.34 -13.32
CA ALA A 272 -7.13 -2.66 -12.18
C ALA A 272 -8.63 -2.44 -12.39
N TYR A 273 -9.04 -1.94 -13.56
CA TYR A 273 -10.45 -1.75 -13.90
C TYR A 273 -11.26 -3.05 -13.87
N LYS A 274 -10.76 -4.13 -14.48
CA LYS A 274 -11.42 -5.45 -14.45
C LYS A 274 -11.70 -5.91 -13.02
N LYS A 275 -10.70 -5.82 -12.15
CA LYS A 275 -10.84 -6.18 -10.73
C LYS A 275 -11.76 -5.20 -9.99
N TRP A 276 -11.71 -3.91 -10.30
CA TRP A 276 -12.55 -2.89 -9.68
C TRP A 276 -14.04 -3.12 -9.97
N VAL A 277 -14.38 -3.52 -11.21
CA VAL A 277 -15.75 -3.95 -11.56
C VAL A 277 -16.20 -5.11 -10.66
N LEU A 278 -15.38 -6.16 -10.53
CA LEU A 278 -15.71 -7.31 -9.69
C LEU A 278 -15.85 -6.93 -8.20
N VAL A 279 -15.00 -6.04 -7.69
CA VAL A 279 -15.11 -5.51 -6.32
C VAL A 279 -16.43 -4.78 -6.11
N GLY A 280 -16.85 -3.94 -7.07
CA GLY A 280 -18.16 -3.27 -7.02
C GLY A 280 -19.29 -4.27 -6.85
N LEU A 281 -19.31 -5.34 -7.66
CA LEU A 281 -20.32 -6.39 -7.55
C LEU A 281 -20.25 -7.16 -6.23
N LEU A 282 -19.05 -7.44 -5.72
CA LEU A 282 -18.88 -8.16 -4.46
C LEU A 282 -19.32 -7.33 -3.24
N GLU A 283 -19.01 -6.04 -3.24
CA GLU A 283 -19.23 -5.16 -2.09
C GLU A 283 -20.62 -4.53 -2.06
N THR A 284 -21.06 -3.96 -3.19
CA THR A 284 -22.31 -3.18 -3.26
C THR A 284 -23.37 -3.85 -4.13
N GLY A 285 -23.01 -4.90 -4.86
CA GLY A 285 -23.91 -5.61 -5.76
C GLY A 285 -24.24 -4.81 -7.03
N LYS A 286 -23.48 -3.76 -7.32
CA LYS A 286 -23.66 -2.85 -8.45
C LYS A 286 -22.31 -2.41 -9.02
N LEU A 287 -22.31 -1.99 -10.28
CA LEU A 287 -21.19 -1.28 -10.86
C LEU A 287 -21.04 0.07 -10.14
N ARG A 288 -19.83 0.33 -9.65
CA ARG A 288 -19.51 1.59 -8.99
C ARG A 288 -19.58 2.75 -9.99
N PRO A 289 -19.94 3.97 -9.53
CA PRO A 289 -19.88 5.15 -10.38
C PRO A 289 -18.43 5.39 -10.84
N SER A 290 -18.27 5.98 -12.02
CA SER A 290 -16.94 6.34 -12.54
C SER A 290 -16.21 7.22 -11.53
N PRO A 291 -14.96 6.91 -11.16
CA PRO A 291 -14.16 7.81 -10.33
C PRO A 291 -14.01 9.17 -11.00
N THR A 292 -14.14 10.25 -10.24
CA THR A 292 -14.10 11.63 -10.74
C THR A 292 -12.74 12.01 -11.32
N MET A 293 -11.67 11.38 -10.83
CA MET A 293 -10.30 11.63 -11.27
C MET A 293 -9.94 10.95 -12.61
N VAL A 294 -10.74 9.99 -13.08
CA VAL A 294 -10.49 9.30 -14.34
C VAL A 294 -11.14 10.07 -15.48
N ALA A 295 -10.33 10.51 -16.44
CA ALA A 295 -10.84 11.24 -17.60
C ALA A 295 -11.89 10.41 -18.38
N PRO A 296 -13.02 10.99 -18.82
CA PRO A 296 -14.12 10.23 -19.42
C PRO A 296 -13.73 9.39 -20.65
N HIS A 297 -12.80 9.88 -21.48
CA HIS A 297 -12.32 9.15 -22.65
C HIS A 297 -11.47 7.92 -22.27
N VAL A 298 -10.70 8.02 -21.19
CA VAL A 298 -9.93 6.90 -20.63
C VAL A 298 -10.87 5.85 -20.06
N TYR A 299 -11.89 6.29 -19.30
CA TYR A 299 -12.90 5.38 -18.75
C TYR A 299 -13.64 4.59 -19.84
N LYS A 300 -14.06 5.25 -20.93
CA LYS A 300 -14.67 4.57 -22.10
C LYS A 300 -13.72 3.54 -22.73
N THR A 301 -12.42 3.84 -22.75
CA THR A 301 -11.40 2.90 -23.24
C THR A 301 -11.33 1.66 -22.35
N TYR A 302 -11.38 1.81 -21.02
CA TYR A 302 -11.46 0.68 -20.10
C TYR A 302 -12.69 -0.19 -20.35
N GLN A 303 -13.87 0.44 -20.48
CA GLN A 303 -15.12 -0.25 -20.76
C GLN A 303 -15.06 -1.05 -22.07
N SER A 304 -14.47 -0.47 -23.11
CA SER A 304 -14.32 -1.12 -24.41
C SER A 304 -13.43 -2.36 -24.33
N ILE A 305 -12.28 -2.26 -23.66
CA ILE A 305 -11.31 -3.36 -23.54
C ILE A 305 -11.84 -4.46 -22.62
N ALA A 306 -12.51 -4.09 -21.53
CA ALA A 306 -13.03 -5.02 -20.51
C ALA A 306 -14.54 -5.29 -20.67
N ARG A 307 -15.06 -5.25 -21.90
CA ARG A 307 -16.49 -5.45 -22.20
C ARG A 307 -17.12 -6.68 -21.54
N PRO A 308 -16.49 -7.87 -21.48
CA PRO A 308 -17.05 -9.01 -20.76
C PRO A 308 -17.33 -8.73 -19.28
N TYR A 309 -16.46 -7.98 -18.59
CA TYR A 309 -16.66 -7.62 -17.18
C TYR A 309 -17.82 -6.63 -17.01
N VAL A 310 -17.97 -5.70 -17.96
CA VAL A 310 -19.08 -4.73 -17.96
C VAL A 310 -20.42 -5.44 -18.22
N ASN A 311 -20.48 -6.37 -19.18
CA ASN A 311 -21.66 -7.19 -19.43
C ASN A 311 -22.06 -8.03 -18.21
N LEU A 312 -21.06 -8.63 -17.54
CA LEU A 312 -21.26 -9.39 -16.31
C LEU A 312 -21.90 -8.49 -15.24
N ALA A 313 -21.38 -7.28 -15.04
CA ALA A 313 -21.92 -6.32 -14.07
C ALA A 313 -23.36 -5.92 -14.38
N HIS A 314 -23.68 -5.58 -15.64
CA HIS A 314 -25.04 -5.25 -16.04
C HIS A 314 -26.01 -6.42 -15.83
N THR A 315 -25.59 -7.65 -16.16
CA THR A 315 -26.43 -8.84 -15.97
C THR A 315 -26.67 -9.13 -14.48
N PHE A 316 -25.66 -8.91 -13.66
CA PHE A 316 -25.76 -9.02 -12.20
C PHE A 316 -26.77 -8.03 -11.61
N GLU A 317 -26.75 -6.78 -12.08
CA GLU A 317 -27.68 -5.73 -11.65
C GLU A 317 -29.14 -6.00 -12.06
N LEU A 318 -29.36 -6.61 -13.22
CA LEU A 318 -30.68 -7.01 -13.72
C LEU A 318 -31.35 -8.14 -12.91
N ARG A 319 -30.63 -8.73 -11.95
CA ARG A 319 -31.13 -9.81 -11.08
C ARG A 319 -31.61 -11.06 -11.83
N ASP A 320 -30.95 -11.39 -12.94
CA ASP A 320 -31.19 -12.61 -13.71
C ASP A 320 -30.05 -13.63 -13.53
N LEU A 321 -30.26 -14.63 -12.68
CA LEU A 321 -29.26 -15.67 -12.40
C LEU A 321 -28.97 -16.55 -13.63
N SER A 322 -29.98 -16.82 -14.47
CA SER A 322 -29.83 -17.70 -15.62
C SER A 322 -28.92 -17.08 -16.68
N ARG A 323 -29.17 -15.80 -16.98
CA ARG A 323 -28.36 -15.01 -17.89
C ARG A 323 -26.97 -14.74 -17.32
N LEU A 324 -26.85 -14.54 -16.01
CA LEU A 324 -25.56 -14.39 -15.35
C LEU A 324 -24.67 -15.62 -15.55
N ASN A 325 -25.22 -16.82 -15.32
CA ASN A 325 -24.50 -18.07 -15.57
C ASN A 325 -24.09 -18.23 -17.04
N ALA A 326 -25.00 -17.93 -17.98
CA ALA A 326 -24.69 -17.97 -19.41
C ALA A 326 -23.56 -17.01 -19.80
N GLU A 327 -23.53 -15.78 -19.26
CA GLU A 327 -22.47 -14.81 -19.53
C GLU A 327 -21.12 -15.27 -18.93
N ILE A 328 -21.13 -15.84 -17.73
CA ILE A 328 -19.93 -16.40 -17.08
C ILE A 328 -19.35 -17.53 -17.93
N ASP A 329 -20.19 -18.45 -18.42
CA ASP A 329 -19.75 -19.58 -19.23
C ASP A 329 -19.26 -19.15 -20.61
N ALA A 330 -19.93 -18.19 -21.26
CA ALA A 330 -19.52 -17.67 -22.57
C ALA A 330 -18.11 -17.04 -22.55
N ALA A 331 -17.77 -16.33 -21.47
CA ALA A 331 -16.49 -15.64 -21.31
C ALA A 331 -15.46 -16.42 -20.46
N LYS A 332 -15.67 -17.72 -20.22
CA LYS A 332 -14.82 -18.57 -19.35
C LYS A 332 -13.33 -18.53 -19.66
N HIS A 333 -12.97 -18.48 -20.94
CA HIS A 333 -11.58 -18.40 -21.38
C HIS A 333 -10.92 -17.06 -21.00
N ILE A 334 -11.69 -15.97 -20.99
CA ILE A 334 -11.24 -14.61 -20.65
C ILE A 334 -10.92 -14.54 -19.15
N TRP A 335 -11.82 -15.06 -18.30
CA TRP A 335 -11.60 -15.08 -16.85
C TRP A 335 -10.33 -15.86 -16.46
N ARG A 336 -10.06 -16.95 -17.19
CA ARG A 336 -8.85 -17.78 -17.00
C ARG A 336 -7.60 -17.06 -17.47
N ALA A 337 -7.63 -16.46 -18.66
CA ALA A 337 -6.50 -15.70 -19.19
C ALA A 337 -6.12 -14.52 -18.27
N ASP A 338 -7.12 -13.85 -17.70
CA ASP A 338 -6.94 -12.73 -16.78
C ASP A 338 -6.64 -13.15 -15.33
N ASN A 339 -6.66 -14.46 -15.01
CA ASN A 339 -6.53 -14.99 -13.66
C ASN A 339 -7.56 -14.43 -12.65
N ASN A 340 -8.77 -14.15 -13.12
CA ASN A 340 -9.87 -13.59 -12.32
C ASN A 340 -11.01 -14.60 -12.06
N THR A 341 -10.88 -15.86 -12.49
CA THR A 341 -11.92 -16.90 -12.34
C THR A 341 -12.44 -17.01 -10.90
N GLY A 342 -11.55 -17.01 -9.90
CA GLY A 342 -11.97 -17.12 -8.49
C GLY A 342 -12.75 -15.91 -7.96
N LEU A 343 -12.54 -14.71 -8.52
CA LEU A 343 -13.34 -13.53 -8.18
C LEU A 343 -14.71 -13.61 -8.85
N VAL A 344 -14.78 -14.07 -10.12
CA VAL A 344 -16.04 -14.27 -10.83
C VAL A 344 -16.91 -15.33 -10.14
N SER A 345 -16.31 -16.42 -9.64
CA SER A 345 -17.02 -17.41 -8.81
C SER A 345 -17.59 -16.80 -7.55
N GLN A 346 -16.83 -15.95 -6.85
CA GLN A 346 -17.34 -15.24 -5.67
C GLN A 346 -18.46 -14.25 -6.01
N VAL A 347 -18.44 -13.62 -7.19
CA VAL A 347 -19.55 -12.78 -7.66
C VAL A 347 -20.81 -13.62 -7.85
N LEU A 348 -20.70 -14.81 -8.45
CA LEU A 348 -21.84 -15.71 -8.56
C LEU A 348 -22.38 -16.14 -7.19
N GLU A 349 -21.48 -16.50 -6.25
CA GLU A 349 -21.84 -16.88 -4.88
C GLU A 349 -22.52 -15.73 -4.11
N SER A 350 -22.12 -14.48 -4.34
CA SER A 350 -22.70 -13.31 -3.67
C SER A 350 -24.05 -12.86 -4.25
N PHE A 351 -24.44 -13.39 -5.42
CA PHE A 351 -25.64 -12.96 -6.15
C PHE A 351 -26.91 -13.01 -5.29
N THR A 352 -27.19 -14.15 -4.67
CA THR A 352 -28.40 -14.34 -3.85
C THR A 352 -28.39 -13.42 -2.64
N ALA A 353 -27.25 -13.25 -1.96
CA ALA A 353 -27.14 -12.33 -0.82
C ALA A 353 -27.46 -10.88 -1.23
N HIS A 354 -26.95 -10.43 -2.38
CA HIS A 354 -27.24 -9.09 -2.92
C HIS A 354 -28.67 -8.93 -3.42
N ALA A 355 -29.29 -9.99 -3.96
CA ALA A 355 -30.71 -9.99 -4.30
C ALA A 355 -31.58 -9.80 -3.06
N LEU A 356 -31.28 -10.54 -1.98
CA LEU A 356 -31.98 -10.42 -0.69
C LEU A 356 -31.77 -9.05 -0.02
N ALA A 357 -30.56 -8.50 -0.10
CA ALA A 357 -30.28 -7.15 0.40
C ALA A 357 -31.07 -6.06 -0.36
N GLY A 358 -31.36 -6.28 -1.65
CA GLY A 358 -32.26 -5.40 -2.41
C GLY A 358 -33.68 -5.41 -1.87
N ILE A 359 -34.22 -6.58 -1.53
CA ILE A 359 -35.59 -6.75 -0.99
C ILE A 359 -35.74 -6.06 0.37
N ARG A 360 -34.71 -6.13 1.22
CA ARG A 360 -34.65 -5.40 2.50
C ARG A 360 -34.94 -3.89 2.36
N SER A 361 -34.58 -3.29 1.22
CA SER A 361 -34.80 -1.84 1.01
C SER A 361 -36.30 -1.48 0.90
N VAL A 362 -37.15 -2.45 0.59
CA VAL A 362 -38.58 -2.27 0.38
C VAL A 362 -39.40 -2.91 1.50
N PHE A 363 -38.92 -4.04 2.06
CA PHE A 363 -39.68 -4.86 3.01
C PHE A 363 -38.96 -5.03 4.33
N ALA A 364 -39.68 -4.89 5.44
CA ALA A 364 -39.19 -5.19 6.79
C ALA A 364 -39.27 -6.68 7.13
N ALA A 365 -40.30 -7.37 6.63
CA ALA A 365 -40.49 -8.81 6.75
C ALA A 365 -41.22 -9.35 5.51
N LEU A 366 -40.92 -10.59 5.11
CA LEU A 366 -41.53 -11.29 3.99
C LEU A 366 -41.61 -12.79 4.27
N THR A 367 -42.60 -13.50 3.73
CA THR A 367 -42.61 -14.98 3.80
C THR A 367 -41.56 -15.58 2.85
N VAL A 368 -41.03 -16.76 3.17
CA VAL A 368 -40.06 -17.47 2.29
C VAL A 368 -40.70 -17.84 0.94
N THR A 369 -42.00 -18.06 0.90
CA THR A 369 -42.77 -18.33 -0.33
C THR A 369 -42.80 -17.11 -1.25
N GLU A 370 -43.21 -15.94 -0.74
CA GLU A 370 -43.20 -14.67 -1.51
C GLU A 370 -41.78 -14.32 -1.97
N LEU A 371 -40.78 -14.61 -1.13
CA LEU A 371 -39.38 -14.34 -1.43
C LEU A 371 -38.87 -15.20 -2.59
N SER A 372 -39.30 -16.47 -2.66
CA SER A 372 -38.93 -17.41 -3.71
C SER A 372 -39.60 -17.07 -5.04
N GLU A 373 -40.80 -16.50 -5.02
CA GLU A 373 -41.49 -15.99 -6.21
C GLU A 373 -40.83 -14.72 -6.76
N GLN A 374 -40.37 -13.83 -5.88
CA GLN A 374 -39.73 -12.56 -6.28
C GLN A 374 -38.24 -12.71 -6.64
N THR A 375 -37.59 -13.77 -6.17
CA THR A 375 -36.14 -13.95 -6.30
C THR A 375 -35.82 -15.19 -7.12
N SER A 376 -35.50 -15.00 -8.40
CA SER A 376 -35.14 -16.08 -9.34
C SER A 376 -33.93 -16.94 -8.93
N SER A 377 -33.14 -16.50 -7.93
CA SER A 377 -32.00 -17.25 -7.41
C SER A 377 -32.31 -18.19 -6.25
N LEU A 378 -33.52 -18.13 -5.68
CA LEU A 378 -33.95 -19.07 -4.66
C LEU A 378 -34.62 -20.30 -5.29
N PRO A 379 -34.44 -21.49 -4.72
CA PRO A 379 -35.21 -22.67 -5.11
C PRO A 379 -36.72 -22.43 -4.97
N ALA A 380 -37.52 -22.98 -5.88
CA ALA A 380 -38.98 -22.92 -5.79
C ALA A 380 -39.55 -23.70 -4.59
N ASN A 381 -38.80 -24.69 -4.08
CA ASN A 381 -39.17 -25.44 -2.88
C ASN A 381 -38.85 -24.61 -1.62
N THR A 382 -39.87 -24.34 -0.81
CA THR A 382 -39.78 -23.56 0.43
C THR A 382 -38.73 -24.08 1.41
N ASP A 383 -38.64 -25.40 1.62
CA ASP A 383 -37.67 -25.99 2.56
C ASP A 383 -36.24 -25.79 2.07
N ALA A 384 -36.03 -25.92 0.75
CA ALA A 384 -34.73 -25.71 0.12
C ALA A 384 -34.34 -24.22 0.14
N ALA A 385 -35.29 -23.32 -0.12
CA ALA A 385 -35.09 -21.88 -0.01
C ALA A 385 -34.75 -21.46 1.41
N GLU A 386 -35.46 -21.99 2.41
CA GLU A 386 -35.18 -21.75 3.82
C GLU A 386 -33.76 -22.18 4.20
N SER A 387 -33.33 -23.37 3.76
CA SER A 387 -31.95 -23.85 4.00
C SER A 387 -30.90 -22.93 3.37
N VAL A 388 -31.13 -22.40 2.17
CA VAL A 388 -30.22 -21.46 1.50
C VAL A 388 -30.16 -20.15 2.29
N ILE A 389 -31.31 -19.58 2.67
CA ILE A 389 -31.38 -18.33 3.43
C ILE A 389 -30.72 -18.49 4.80
N ALA A 390 -30.96 -19.61 5.49
CA ALA A 390 -30.32 -19.92 6.76
C ALA A 390 -28.79 -19.97 6.62
N SER A 391 -28.27 -20.57 5.54
CA SER A 391 -26.83 -20.61 5.27
C SER A 391 -26.23 -19.20 5.06
N LEU A 392 -26.95 -18.31 4.38
CA LEU A 392 -26.55 -16.92 4.14
C LEU A 392 -26.59 -16.04 5.40
N ILE A 393 -27.52 -16.34 6.31
CA ILE A 393 -27.58 -15.69 7.62
C ILE A 393 -26.42 -16.18 8.49
N MET A 394 -26.18 -17.48 8.54
CA MET A 394 -25.09 -18.08 9.31
C MET A 394 -23.70 -17.65 8.83
N SER A 395 -23.51 -17.43 7.53
CA SER A 395 -22.26 -16.91 6.98
C SER A 395 -22.05 -15.42 7.25
N GLY A 396 -23.05 -14.72 7.80
CA GLY A 396 -23.03 -13.27 8.01
C GLY A 396 -23.20 -12.46 6.72
N SER A 397 -23.55 -13.09 5.60
CA SER A 397 -23.73 -12.43 4.31
C SER A 397 -25.05 -11.65 4.24
N VAL A 398 -26.08 -12.09 4.97
CA VAL A 398 -27.36 -11.42 5.10
C VAL A 398 -27.68 -11.23 6.58
N SER A 399 -27.90 -9.98 7.00
CA SER A 399 -28.38 -9.69 8.35
C SER A 399 -29.90 -9.78 8.37
N ALA A 400 -30.42 -10.93 8.77
CA ALA A 400 -31.85 -11.22 8.90
C ALA A 400 -32.09 -12.35 9.90
N THR A 401 -33.33 -12.52 10.34
CA THR A 401 -33.75 -13.59 11.25
C THR A 401 -34.93 -14.35 10.63
N LEU A 402 -34.84 -15.68 10.62
CA LEU A 402 -35.97 -16.55 10.25
C LEU A 402 -36.85 -16.76 11.48
N VAL A 403 -38.16 -16.54 11.32
CA VAL A 403 -39.17 -16.69 12.36
C VAL A 403 -40.20 -17.72 11.91
N HIS A 404 -40.37 -18.76 12.71
CA HIS A 404 -41.40 -19.78 12.52
C HIS A 404 -42.60 -19.48 13.42
N THR A 405 -43.76 -19.21 12.83
CA THR A 405 -44.99 -18.97 13.58
C THR A 405 -45.75 -20.29 13.79
N PRO A 406 -45.85 -20.83 15.02
CA PRO A 406 -46.61 -22.05 15.26
C PRO A 406 -48.12 -21.77 15.13
N GLY A 407 -48.80 -22.50 14.24
CA GLY A 407 -50.27 -22.59 14.20
C GLY A 407 -51.01 -21.76 13.13
N HIS A 408 -50.30 -21.02 12.28
CA HIS A 408 -50.90 -20.36 11.11
C HIS A 408 -50.30 -20.96 9.82
N SER A 409 -51.12 -21.13 8.79
CA SER A 409 -50.76 -21.64 7.46
C SER A 409 -49.80 -20.73 6.67
N GLU A 410 -49.30 -19.66 7.30
CA GLU A 410 -48.34 -18.73 6.71
C GLU A 410 -46.93 -19.24 7.06
N GLY A 411 -46.20 -19.65 6.03
CA GLY A 411 -44.89 -20.31 6.15
C GLY A 411 -43.82 -19.46 6.84
N THR A 412 -42.62 -20.02 6.96
CA THR A 412 -41.45 -19.37 7.58
C THR A 412 -41.29 -17.93 7.08
N MET A 413 -41.14 -16.97 8.01
CA MET A 413 -40.95 -15.55 7.68
C MET A 413 -39.49 -15.11 7.84
N LEU A 414 -39.00 -14.34 6.89
CA LEU A 414 -37.73 -13.63 6.96
C LEU A 414 -37.96 -12.21 7.49
N ARG A 415 -37.34 -11.86 8.62
CA ARG A 415 -37.41 -10.51 9.22
C ARG A 415 -36.05 -9.83 9.17
N PHE A 416 -36.00 -8.62 8.64
CA PHE A 416 -34.78 -7.82 8.65
C PHE A 416 -34.70 -7.00 9.96
N PRO A 417 -33.52 -6.89 10.59
CA PRO A 417 -33.35 -6.09 11.80
C PRO A 417 -33.58 -4.60 11.50
N SER A 418 -34.30 -3.94 12.41
CA SER A 418 -34.43 -2.48 12.43
C SER A 418 -33.07 -1.83 12.65
N ALA A 419 -32.83 -0.67 12.03
CA ALA A 419 -31.53 0.00 11.94
C ALA A 419 -30.93 0.49 13.28
N HIS A 420 -31.48 0.10 14.43
CA HIS A 420 -31.03 0.53 15.76
C HIS A 420 -30.47 -0.65 16.57
N PRO A 421 -29.16 -0.95 16.44
CA PRO A 421 -28.49 -1.86 17.36
C PRO A 421 -28.24 -1.17 18.71
N SER A 422 -28.47 -1.92 19.80
CA SER A 422 -28.36 -1.52 21.20
C SER A 422 -26.96 -1.05 21.63
N SER A 423 -26.94 -0.02 22.51
CA SER A 423 -25.96 1.08 22.55
C SER A 423 -24.60 0.91 23.24
N GLN A 424 -24.24 -0.18 23.91
CA GLN A 424 -23.02 -0.14 24.77
C GLN A 424 -21.74 -0.74 24.15
N LEU A 425 -21.81 -1.92 23.54
CA LEU A 425 -20.64 -2.52 22.87
C LEU A 425 -20.24 -1.74 21.60
N HIS A 426 -21.22 -1.10 20.96
CA HIS A 426 -21.02 -0.22 19.82
C HIS A 426 -20.24 1.04 20.22
N GLU A 427 -20.49 1.62 21.40
CA GLU A 427 -19.84 2.87 21.83
C GLU A 427 -18.33 2.71 22.01
N LEU A 428 -17.86 1.66 22.69
CA LEU A 428 -16.42 1.40 22.86
C LEU A 428 -15.73 1.09 21.51
N GLN A 429 -16.39 0.36 20.62
CA GLN A 429 -15.87 0.09 19.28
C GLN A 429 -15.80 1.37 18.43
N VAL A 430 -16.84 2.20 18.51
CA VAL A 430 -16.89 3.52 17.85
C VAL A 430 -15.81 4.43 18.42
N GLN A 431 -15.63 4.50 19.73
CA GLN A 431 -14.59 5.31 20.37
C GLN A 431 -13.20 4.84 19.94
N GLY A 432 -12.95 3.53 19.92
CA GLY A 432 -11.70 2.96 19.42
C GLY A 432 -11.46 3.25 17.94
N ARG A 433 -12.51 3.31 17.12
CA ARG A 433 -12.42 3.72 15.71
C ARG A 433 -12.12 5.22 15.59
N LEU A 434 -12.86 6.07 16.28
CA LEU A 434 -12.65 7.52 16.29
C LEU A 434 -11.23 7.89 16.72
N ALA A 435 -10.69 7.23 17.74
CA ALA A 435 -9.32 7.47 18.17
C ALA A 435 -8.28 7.16 17.07
N ARG A 436 -8.46 6.04 16.34
CA ARG A 436 -7.58 5.68 15.21
C ARG A 436 -7.72 6.64 14.04
N GLU A 437 -8.95 7.02 13.70
CA GLU A 437 -9.22 7.99 12.63
C GLU A 437 -8.66 9.37 12.99
N SER A 438 -8.79 9.82 14.25
CA SER A 438 -8.21 11.07 14.75
C SER A 438 -6.69 11.09 14.59
N GLN A 439 -6.02 10.01 15.02
CA GLN A 439 -4.57 9.89 14.87
C GLN A 439 -4.13 9.93 13.40
N THR A 440 -4.92 9.32 12.52
CA THR A 440 -4.65 9.30 11.07
C THR A 440 -4.85 10.69 10.48
N LEU A 441 -5.91 11.38 10.88
CA LEU A 441 -6.22 12.76 10.46
C LEU A 441 -5.14 13.74 10.93
N GLU A 442 -4.66 13.62 12.16
CA GLU A 442 -3.55 14.44 12.69
C GLU A 442 -2.27 14.28 11.85
N ALA A 443 -1.91 13.04 11.51
CA ALA A 443 -0.77 12.77 10.65
C ALA A 443 -0.95 13.36 9.24
N LEU A 444 -2.15 13.28 8.67
CA LEU A 444 -2.48 13.87 7.38
C LEU A 444 -2.39 15.41 7.42
N ILE A 445 -2.96 16.03 8.45
CA ILE A 445 -2.90 17.49 8.65
C ILE A 445 -1.45 17.95 8.78
N ALA A 446 -0.61 17.22 9.53
CA ALA A 446 0.81 17.53 9.63
C ALA A 446 1.50 17.45 8.25
N SER A 447 1.21 16.41 7.47
CA SER A 447 1.74 16.26 6.10
C SER A 447 1.27 17.40 5.17
N VAL A 448 -0.01 17.78 5.22
CA VAL A 448 -0.58 18.85 4.39
C VAL A 448 0.04 20.20 4.77
N LYS A 449 0.15 20.52 6.06
CA LYS A 449 0.81 21.74 6.55
C LYS A 449 2.24 21.82 6.06
N LYS A 450 2.97 20.70 6.13
CA LYS A 450 4.34 20.62 5.63
C LYS A 450 4.41 20.86 4.12
N SER A 451 3.61 20.15 3.33
CA SER A 451 3.58 20.35 1.88
C SER A 451 3.19 21.77 1.48
N ASN A 452 2.25 22.38 2.20
CA ASN A 452 1.87 23.77 1.96
C ASN A 452 3.02 24.75 2.25
N ASN A 453 3.78 24.50 3.31
CA ASN A 453 5.00 25.28 3.62
C ASN A 453 6.06 25.09 2.52
N ASP A 454 6.32 23.84 2.11
CA ASP A 454 7.31 23.52 1.07
C ASP A 454 6.94 24.16 -0.28
N ILE A 455 5.65 24.19 -0.64
CA ILE A 455 5.15 24.87 -1.85
C ILE A 455 5.27 26.38 -1.72
N GLY A 456 4.89 26.95 -0.56
CA GLY A 456 4.96 28.39 -0.31
C GLY A 456 6.39 28.94 -0.29
N LEU A 457 7.37 28.11 0.07
CA LEU A 457 8.80 28.42 0.01
C LEU A 457 9.44 28.10 -1.34
N GLY A 458 8.69 27.55 -2.30
CA GLY A 458 9.21 27.17 -3.61
C GLY A 458 9.51 28.37 -4.49
N ASP A 459 10.67 28.34 -5.17
CA ASP A 459 11.09 29.40 -6.10
C ASP A 459 10.03 29.71 -7.15
N GLU A 460 9.33 28.71 -7.69
CA GLU A 460 8.25 28.92 -8.68
C GLU A 460 7.09 29.74 -8.11
N PHE A 461 6.74 29.52 -6.84
CA PHE A 461 5.68 30.27 -6.16
C PHE A 461 6.14 31.68 -5.79
N ILE A 462 7.39 31.82 -5.33
CA ILE A 462 8.01 33.12 -5.04
C ILE A 462 8.15 33.93 -6.33
N ASP A 463 8.60 33.33 -7.42
CA ASP A 463 8.71 33.93 -8.75
C ASP A 463 7.33 34.33 -9.28
N HIS A 464 6.31 33.48 -9.09
CA HIS A 464 4.93 33.82 -9.46
C HIS A 464 4.40 35.01 -8.65
N LEU A 465 4.64 35.03 -7.33
CA LEU A 465 4.30 36.16 -6.48
C LEU A 465 5.01 37.44 -6.92
N GLN A 466 6.31 37.38 -7.18
CA GLN A 466 7.07 38.53 -7.68
C GLN A 466 6.53 39.02 -9.03
N LYS A 467 6.26 38.11 -9.99
CA LYS A 467 5.68 38.44 -11.30
C LYS A 467 4.30 39.10 -11.17
N SER A 468 3.43 38.56 -10.31
CA SER A 468 2.10 39.14 -10.05
C SER A 468 2.17 40.54 -9.41
N GLN A 469 3.13 40.79 -8.53
CA GLN A 469 3.35 42.11 -7.93
C GLN A 469 3.94 43.11 -8.93
N THR A 470 4.85 42.67 -9.82
CA THR A 470 5.38 43.52 -10.89
C THR A 470 4.34 43.88 -11.95
N TRP A 471 3.36 43.00 -12.21
CA TRP A 471 2.23 43.28 -13.10
C TRP A 471 1.34 44.39 -12.51
N ASN A 472 1.10 44.36 -11.20
CA ASN A 472 0.38 45.44 -10.51
C ASN A 472 1.17 46.76 -10.42
N GLY A 473 2.49 46.75 -10.65
CA GLY A 473 3.36 47.92 -10.55
C GLY A 473 3.72 48.60 -11.88
N SER A 474 3.38 48.01 -13.03
CA SER A 474 3.80 48.50 -14.36
C SER A 474 2.62 48.81 -15.29
N GLY A 475 1.87 49.86 -14.97
CA GLY A 475 1.33 50.85 -15.91
C GLY A 475 0.20 50.48 -16.90
N THR A 476 -0.81 51.37 -16.91
CA THR A 476 -1.71 51.73 -18.04
C THR A 476 -2.83 50.75 -18.44
N ASP A 477 -4.02 51.05 -17.92
CA ASP A 477 -5.31 51.20 -18.63
C ASP A 477 -5.50 50.34 -19.90
N TYR A 478 -5.85 49.07 -19.70
CA TYR A 478 -6.65 48.30 -20.66
C TYR A 478 -7.63 47.41 -19.90
N SER A 479 -8.90 47.77 -20.00
CA SER A 479 -10.05 47.01 -19.52
C SER A 479 -10.12 45.65 -20.23
N VAL A 480 -10.08 44.58 -19.44
CA VAL A 480 -10.54 43.24 -19.86
C VAL A 480 -11.51 42.77 -18.78
N ALA A 481 -12.71 42.43 -19.25
CA ALA A 481 -13.91 42.18 -18.47
C ALA A 481 -13.73 41.14 -17.36
N GLU A 482 -14.20 41.51 -16.17
CA GLU A 482 -14.53 40.60 -15.08
C GLU A 482 -15.69 39.69 -15.52
N ASP A 483 -15.44 38.38 -15.57
CA ASP A 483 -16.51 37.38 -15.48
C ASP A 483 -16.51 36.87 -14.03
N GLU A 484 -17.18 37.63 -13.17
CA GLU A 484 -17.49 37.22 -11.80
C GLU A 484 -18.59 36.15 -11.82
N SER A 485 -18.22 34.87 -11.78
CA SER A 485 -19.14 33.84 -11.29
C SER A 485 -19.16 33.89 -9.76
N ARG A 486 -19.93 34.86 -9.24
CA ARG A 486 -20.29 35.07 -7.84
C ARG A 486 -21.11 33.87 -7.34
N PHE A 487 -20.55 33.09 -6.41
CA PHE A 487 -21.32 32.15 -5.59
C PHE A 487 -21.99 32.95 -4.46
N GLU A 488 -23.24 33.37 -4.67
CA GLU A 488 -24.13 33.81 -3.58
C GLU A 488 -24.69 32.58 -2.86
N VAL A 489 -24.37 32.49 -1.57
CA VAL A 489 -24.96 31.55 -0.61
C VAL A 489 -26.08 32.30 0.10
N ASP A 490 -27.33 31.99 -0.25
CA ASP A 490 -28.51 32.48 0.49
C ASP A 490 -28.65 31.69 1.80
N GLU A 491 -28.30 32.33 2.92
CA GLU A 491 -28.70 31.92 4.27
C GLU A 491 -29.97 32.70 4.68
N ASP A 492 -31.14 32.11 4.45
CA ASP A 492 -32.40 32.61 4.99
C ASP A 492 -32.52 32.27 6.49
N ILE A 493 -32.09 33.22 7.33
CA ILE A 493 -32.49 33.31 8.74
C ILE A 493 -33.86 33.98 8.79
N MET A 494 -34.92 33.18 9.00
CA MET A 494 -36.24 33.65 9.38
C MET A 494 -36.29 33.82 10.91
N GLY A 495 -36.24 35.06 11.37
CA GLY A 495 -36.56 35.46 12.74
C GLY A 495 -37.93 36.13 12.79
N ASP A 496 -38.88 35.49 13.49
CA ASP A 496 -40.19 36.05 13.85
C ASP A 496 -40.08 37.17 14.89
N GLN A 497 -41.05 38.10 14.82
CA GLN A 497 -41.61 39.06 15.81
C GLN A 497 -41.72 40.45 15.16
N ILE A 498 -42.90 41.04 14.96
CA ILE A 498 -44.02 41.33 15.90
C ILE A 498 -45.35 41.28 15.17
#